data_AF-A0A1G1BYT5-F1
#
_entry.id   AF-A0A1G1BYT5-F1
#
_cell.length_a   1.000
_cell.length_b   1.000
_cell.length_c   1.000
_cell.angle_alpha   90.00
_cell.angle_beta   90.00
_cell.angle_gamma   90.00
#
_symmetry.space_group_name_H-M   'P 1'
#
loop_
_entity.id
_entity.type
_entity.pdbx_description
1 polymer ?
#
loop_
_entity_poly.entity_id
_entity_poly.type
_entity_poly.pdbx_seq_one_letter_code
_entity_poly.pdbx_strand_id
1 'polypeptide(L)' 'MATKTISIDLEAYERLRRARMGDESFSRVIKRVVRPAIDLSSYFAKLDRHPLGDAARDAVAAHELGRHRPAQRDR' A
#
# COMPACT_ATOMS: atom_id res chain seq x y z
N MET A 1 25.94 4.93 -4.71
CA MET A 1 24.94 4.94 -3.62
C MET A 1 25.59 4.35 -2.39
N ALA A 2 25.30 4.86 -1.19
CA ALA A 2 25.74 4.22 0.04
C ALA A 2 25.02 2.85 0.16
N THR A 3 25.79 1.77 0.26
CA THR A 3 25.26 0.42 0.47
C THR A 3 25.25 0.14 1.96
N LYS A 4 24.16 -0.43 2.46
CA LYS A 4 24.07 -0.94 3.83
C LYS A 4 23.68 -2.41 3.78
N THR A 5 24.30 -3.21 4.64
CA THR A 5 23.93 -4.61 4.87
C THR A 5 22.94 -4.65 6.01
N ILE A 6 21.85 -5.41 5.84
CA ILE A 6 20.84 -5.63 6.87
C ILE A 6 20.65 -7.14 7.04
N SER A 7 20.38 -7.57 8.27
CA SER A 7 19.91 -8.92 8.56
C SER A 7 18.38 -8.91 8.61
N ILE A 8 17.75 -9.82 7.89
CA ILE A 8 16.31 -10.06 7.91
C ILE A 8 16.07 -11.56 8.02
N ASP A 9 14.91 -11.96 8.53
CA ASP A 9 14.53 -13.37 8.54
C ASP A 9 14.34 -13.90 7.10
N LEU A 10 14.40 -15.22 6.96
CA LEU A 10 14.32 -15.88 5.65
C LEU A 10 12.95 -15.67 4.99
N GLU A 11 11.89 -15.59 5.79
CA GLU A 11 10.54 -15.39 5.27
C GLU A 11 10.38 -13.99 4.65
N ALA A 12 10.88 -12.95 5.33
CA ALA A 12 10.90 -11.59 4.86
C ALA A 12 11.71 -11.45 3.57
N TYR A 13 12.88 -12.12 3.49
CA TYR A 13 13.67 -12.18 2.28
C TYR A 13 12.87 -12.78 1.11
N GLU A 14 12.25 -13.93 1.32
CA GLU A 14 11.47 -14.62 0.28
C GLU A 14 10.22 -13.81 -0.15
N ARG A 15 9.55 -13.14 0.78
CA ARG A 15 8.45 -12.21 0.47
C ARG A 15 8.92 -11.07 -0.45
N LEU A 16 10.06 -10.44 -0.15
CA LEU A 16 10.64 -9.39 -0.98
C LEU A 16 11.10 -9.93 -2.34
N ARG A 17 11.72 -11.11 -2.36
CA ARG A 17 12.17 -11.78 -3.58
C ARG A 17 11.01 -12.05 -4.54
N ARG A 18 9.89 -12.57 -4.02
CA ARG A 18 8.65 -12.81 -4.81
C ARG A 18 8.00 -11.52 -5.29
N ALA A 19 8.14 -10.43 -4.54
CA ALA A 19 7.61 -9.14 -4.95
C ALA A 19 8.41 -8.50 -6.10
N ARG A 20 9.65 -8.94 -6.36
CA ARG A 20 10.52 -8.39 -7.42
C ARG A 20 9.90 -8.56 -8.81
N MET A 21 9.91 -7.47 -9.59
CA MET A 21 9.40 -7.42 -10.96
C MET A 21 10.55 -7.27 -11.95
N GLY A 22 10.72 -8.25 -12.84
CA GLY A 22 11.79 -8.27 -13.84
C GLY A 22 13.17 -8.13 -13.19
N ASP A 23 13.99 -7.25 -13.75
CA ASP A 23 15.36 -7.01 -13.30
C ASP A 23 15.52 -5.85 -12.30
N GLU A 24 14.45 -5.42 -11.63
CA GLU A 24 14.56 -4.32 -10.66
C GLU A 24 15.53 -4.65 -9.51
N SER A 25 16.17 -3.62 -8.95
CA SER A 25 17.07 -3.78 -7.81
C SER A 25 16.29 -4.00 -6.51
N PHE A 26 16.89 -4.72 -5.56
CA PHE A 26 16.30 -4.94 -4.23
C PHE A 26 15.93 -3.63 -3.51
N SER A 27 16.72 -2.57 -3.68
CA SER A 27 16.39 -1.25 -3.13
C SER A 27 15.09 -0.67 -3.72
N ARG A 28 14.80 -0.95 -5.00
CA ARG A 28 13.56 -0.53 -5.66
C ARG A 28 12.36 -1.35 -5.17
N VAL A 29 12.54 -2.66 -4.99
CA VAL A 29 11.54 -3.55 -4.36
C VAL A 29 11.16 -3.01 -2.98
N ILE A 30 12.15 -2.76 -2.11
CA ILE A 30 11.92 -2.29 -0.75
C ILE A 30 11.14 -0.97 -0.77
N LYS A 31 11.54 0.01 -1.58
CA LYS A 31 10.84 1.32 -1.67
C LYS A 31 9.40 1.21 -2.22
N ARG A 32 9.13 0.21 -3.06
CA ARG A 32 7.79 -0.01 -3.63
C ARG A 32 6.87 -0.72 -2.64
N VAL A 33 7.38 -1.72 -1.94
CA VAL A 33 6.63 -2.52 -0.96
C VAL A 33 6.46 -1.76 0.36
N VAL A 34 7.55 -1.17 0.86
CA VAL A 34 7.56 -0.38 2.10
C VAL A 34 7.22 1.06 1.74
N ARG A 35 5.97 1.45 1.99
CA ARG A 35 5.54 2.85 1.83
C ARG A 35 6.21 3.72 2.90
N PRO A 36 6.52 4.99 2.59
CA PRO A 36 6.95 5.95 3.59
C PRO A 36 5.95 6.01 4.74
N ALA A 37 6.44 6.21 5.97
CA ALA A 37 5.56 6.50 7.09
C ALA A 37 4.73 7.75 6.76
N ILE A 38 3.41 7.63 6.88
CA ILE A 38 2.48 8.74 6.71
C ILE A 38 2.22 9.30 8.10
N ASP A 39 2.38 10.62 8.26
CA ASP A 39 1.88 11.31 9.44
C ASP A 39 0.35 11.41 9.34
N LEU A 40 -0.32 10.47 9.99
CA LEU A 40 -1.77 10.38 10.00
C LEU A 40 -2.40 11.61 10.67
N SER A 41 -1.79 12.16 11.71
CA SER A 41 -2.30 13.34 12.40
C SER A 41 -2.34 14.55 11.47
N SER A 42 -1.23 14.80 10.76
CA SER A 42 -1.18 15.87 9.75
C SER A 42 -2.11 15.60 8.56
N TYR A 43 -2.29 14.34 8.18
CA TYR A 43 -3.22 13.96 7.13
C TYR A 43 -4.67 14.26 7.51
N PHE A 44 -5.11 13.86 8.72
CA PHE A 44 -6.47 14.12 9.20
C PHE A 44 -6.73 15.62 9.41
N ALA A 45 -5.75 16.36 9.96
CA ALA A 45 -5.88 17.81 10.10
C ALA A 45 -6.09 18.54 8.76
N LYS A 46 -5.55 18.01 7.65
CA LYS A 46 -5.81 18.54 6.30
C LYS A 46 -7.21 18.16 5.79
N LEU A 47 -7.66 16.94 6.07
CA LEU A 47 -9.00 16.48 5.74
C LEU A 47 -10.09 17.32 6.44
N ASP A 48 -9.88 17.71 7.69
CA ASP A 48 -10.82 18.57 8.42
C ASP A 48 -10.92 19.96 7.79
N ARG A 49 -9.79 20.52 7.32
CA ARG A 49 -9.75 21.84 6.65
C ARG A 49 -10.30 21.81 5.23
N HIS A 50 -10.13 20.68 4.55
CA HIS A 50 -10.54 20.48 3.16
C HIS A 50 -11.40 19.22 3.08
N PRO A 51 -12.66 19.29 3.55
CA PRO A 51 -13.54 18.15 3.55
C PRO A 51 -13.75 17.65 2.12
N LEU A 52 -13.78 16.33 1.98
CA LEU A 52 -14.16 15.69 0.72
C LEU A 52 -15.59 16.14 0.36
N GLY A 53 -15.78 16.57 -0.89
CA GLY A 53 -17.11 16.86 -1.42
C GLY A 53 -17.97 15.60 -1.51
N ASP A 54 -19.28 15.78 -1.59
CA ASP A 54 -20.23 14.66 -1.51
C ASP A 54 -20.01 13.62 -2.61
N ALA A 55 -19.70 14.05 -3.84
CA ALA A 55 -19.36 13.14 -4.94
C ALA A 55 -18.16 12.23 -4.64
N ALA A 56 -17.15 12.70 -3.90
CA ALA A 56 -16.01 11.89 -3.50
C ALA A 56 -16.38 10.90 -2.38
N ARG A 57 -17.26 11.30 -1.46
CA ARG A 57 -17.79 10.42 -0.40
C ARG A 57 -18.62 9.29 -1.00
N ASP A 58 -19.51 9.63 -1.93
CA ASP A 58 -20.38 8.67 -2.61
C ASP A 58 -19.58 7.65 -3.43
N ALA A 59 -18.53 8.10 -4.12
CA ALA A 59 -17.63 7.22 -4.87
C ALA A 59 -16.91 6.21 -3.96
N VAL A 60 -16.48 6.63 -2.76
CA VAL A 60 -15.87 5.72 -1.78
C VAL A 60 -16.91 4.74 -1.25
N ALA A 61 -18.10 5.22 -0.88
CA ALA A 61 -19.18 4.34 -0.41
C ALA A 61 -19.56 3.27 -1.45
N ALA A 62 -19.64 3.64 -2.73
CA ALA A 62 -19.88 2.71 -3.82
C ALA A 62 -18.74 1.68 -3.99
N HIS A 63 -17.48 2.10 -3.82
CA HIS A 63 -16.33 1.19 -3.88
C HIS A 63 -16.35 0.16 -2.75
N GLU A 64 -16.66 0.58 -1.52
CA GLU A 64 -16.74 -0.31 -0.36
C GLU A 64 -17.86 -1.36 -0.53
N LEU A 65 -19.03 -0.95 -1.04
CA LEU A 65 -20.11 -1.87 -1.38
C LEU A 65 -19.69 -2.91 -2.44
N GLY A 66 -18.88 -2.51 -3.42
CA GLY A 66 -18.34 -3.41 -4.45
C GLY A 66 -17.32 -4.41 -3.92
N ARG A 67 -16.52 -4.03 -2.91
CA ARG A 67 -15.56 -4.92 -2.23
C ARG A 67 -16.24 -6.01 -1.41
N HIS A 68 -17.44 -5.74 -0.89
CA HIS A 68 -18.22 -6.71 -0.12
C HIS A 68 -18.87 -7.81 -0.97
N ARG A 69 -18.63 -7.87 -2.29
CA ARG A 69 -19.12 -8.99 -3.11
C ARG A 69 -18.30 -10.25 -2.78
N PRO A 70 -18.86 -11.26 -2.09
CA PRO A 70 -18.14 -12.51 -1.85
C PRO A 70 -17.76 -13.09 -3.21
N ALA A 71 -16.51 -13.51 -3.36
CA ALA A 71 -16.04 -14.14 -4.58
C ALA A 71 -16.95 -15.34 -4.88
N GLN A 72 -17.75 -15.23 -5.94
CA GLN A 72 -18.56 -16.33 -6.43
C GLN A 72 -17.58 -17.35 -7.01
N ARG A 73 -17.10 -18.26 -6.15
CA ARG A 73 -16.36 -19.44 -6.57
C ARG A 73 -17.39 -20.38 -7.17
N ASP A 74 -17.52 -20.36 -8.49
CA ASP A 74 -18.20 -21.43 -9.21
C ASP A 74 -17.51 -22.75 -8.85
N ARG A 75 -18.34 -23.72 -8.43
CA ARG A 75 -17.95 -25.07 -8.03
C ARG A 75 -17.70 -25.94 -9.25
#